data_AF-A0A257N530-F1
#
_entry.id   AF-A0A257N530-F1
#
_cell.length_a   1.000
_cell.length_b   1.000
_cell.length_c   1.000
_cell.angle_alpha   90.00
_cell.angle_beta   90.00
_cell.angle_gamma   90.00
#
_symmetry.space_group_name_H-M   'P 1'
#
loop_
_entity.id
_entity.type
_entity.pdbx_description
1 polymer ?
#
loop_
_entity_poly.entity_id
_entity_poly.type
_entity_poly.pdbx_seq_one_letter_code
_entity_poly.pdbx_strand_id
1 'polypeptide(L)' 'MAKQIALVTGASRGIGRAIAERLAEDGFFVVGTATSVAGAESISDYLGGNGKG' A
#
# COMPACT_ATOMS: atom_id res chain seq x y z
N MET A 1 14.41 -1.92 14.63
CA MET A 1 14.38 -2.99 13.60
C MET A 1 13.81 -2.41 12.33
N ALA A 2 14.36 -2.74 11.16
CA ALA A 2 13.81 -2.28 9.88
C ALA A 2 12.48 -3.00 9.61
N LYS A 3 11.43 -2.26 9.22
CA LYS A 3 10.16 -2.87 8.78
C LYS A 3 10.43 -3.68 7.50
N GLN A 4 9.84 -4.88 7.41
CA GLN A 4 9.85 -5.62 6.17
C GLN A 4 8.97 -4.91 5.13
N ILE A 5 9.40 -4.94 3.87
CA ILE A 5 8.69 -4.28 2.77
C ILE A 5 7.81 -5.31 2.06
N ALA A 6 6.54 -4.95 1.82
CA ALA A 6 5.62 -5.75 1.02
C ALA A 6 5.20 -4.98 -0.24
N LEU A 7 5.35 -5.60 -1.41
CA LEU A 7 4.90 -5.04 -2.70
C LEU A 7 3.50 -5.57 -3.03
N VAL A 8 2.54 -4.66 -3.23
CA VAL A 8 1.16 -5.00 -3.60
C VAL A 8 0.81 -4.34 -4.93
N THR A 9 0.61 -5.16 -5.98
CA THR A 9 0.17 -4.67 -7.27
C THR A 9 -1.35 -4.48 -7.30
N GLY A 10 -1.83 -3.40 -7.92
CA GLY A 10 -3.27 -3.10 -7.94
C GLY A 10 -3.83 -2.68 -6.58
N ALA A 11 -3.03 -2.00 -5.76
CA ALA A 11 -3.39 -1.63 -4.39
C ALA A 11 -4.41 -0.47 -4.30
N SER A 12 -4.83 0.11 -5.42
CA SER A 12 -5.71 1.28 -5.42
C SER A 12 -7.17 0.98 -5.06
N ARG A 13 -7.63 -0.28 -5.18
CA ARG A 13 -9.02 -0.67 -4.91
C ARG A 13 -9.19 -2.16 -4.65
N GLY A 14 -10.39 -2.54 -4.20
CA GLY A 14 -10.82 -3.93 -4.09
C GLY A 14 -9.90 -4.76 -3.20
N ILE A 15 -9.60 -5.99 -3.65
CA ILE A 15 -8.79 -6.95 -2.89
C ILE A 15 -7.36 -6.42 -2.67
N GLY A 16 -6.76 -5.77 -3.66
CA GLY A 16 -5.40 -5.23 -3.53
C GLY A 16 -5.30 -4.19 -2.42
N ARG A 17 -6.31 -3.33 -2.28
CA ARG A 17 -6.39 -2.36 -1.18
C ARG A 17 -6.52 -3.06 0.18
N ALA A 18 -7.43 -4.04 0.29
CA ALA A 18 -7.64 -4.77 1.55
C ALA A 18 -6.37 -5.52 2.01
N ILE A 19 -5.60 -6.08 1.06
CA ILE A 19 -4.31 -6.72 1.35
C ILE A 19 -3.29 -5.67 1.81
N ALA A 20 -3.20 -4.53 1.15
CA ALA A 20 -2.28 -3.45 1.53
C ALA A 20 -2.57 -2.91 2.94
N GLU A 21 -3.84 -2.66 3.26
CA GLU A 21 -4.27 -2.23 4.60
C GLU A 21 -3.89 -3.29 5.65
N ARG A 22 -4.18 -4.56 5.39
CA ARG A 22 -3.86 -5.64 6.34
C ARG A 22 -2.35 -5.80 6.58
N LEU A 23 -1.54 -5.72 5.53
CA LEU A 23 -0.08 -5.82 5.67
C LEU A 23 0.50 -4.62 6.44
N ALA A 24 -0.06 -3.42 6.24
CA ALA A 24 0.33 -2.26 7.03
C ALA A 24 -0.02 -2.43 8.52
N GLU A 25 -1.20 -2.99 8.84
CA GLU A 25 -1.60 -3.35 10.21
C GLU A 25 -0.68 -4.40 10.84
N ASP A 26 -0.25 -5.39 10.07
CA ASP A 26 0.67 -6.45 10.51
C ASP A 26 2.12 -5.94 10.67
N GLY A 27 2.38 -4.64 10.41
CA GLY A 27 3.63 -3.95 10.72
C GLY A 27 4.61 -3.83 9.55
N PHE A 28 4.20 -4.20 8.34
CA PHE A 28 5.00 -4.03 7.13
C PHE A 28 5.03 -2.55 6.69
N PHE A 29 6.04 -2.22 5.90
CA PHE A 29 6.00 -1.03 5.05
C PHE A 29 5.50 -1.44 3.67
N VAL A 30 4.37 -0.91 3.24
CA VAL A 30 3.71 -1.36 2.00
C VAL A 30 4.05 -0.45 0.84
N VAL A 31 4.54 -1.03 -0.26
CA VAL A 31 4.67 -0.36 -1.56
C VAL A 31 3.52 -0.86 -2.43
N GLY A 32 2.52 -0.02 -2.67
CA GLY A 32 1.43 -0.33 -3.58
C GLY A 32 1.72 0.19 -4.99
N THR A 33 1.12 -0.40 -6.01
CA THR A 33 1.15 0.16 -7.37
C THR A 33 -0.24 0.27 -7.98
N ALA A 34 -0.39 1.25 -8.88
CA ALA A 34 -1.57 1.43 -9.72
C ALA A 34 -1.14 1.80 -11.14
N THR A 35 -2.05 1.62 -12.11
CA THR A 35 -1.81 1.99 -13.52
C THR A 35 -1.96 3.48 -13.79
N SER A 36 -2.15 4.31 -12.76
CA SER A 36 -2.41 5.73 -12.88
C SER A 36 -1.85 6.46 -11.67
N VAL A 37 -1.35 7.68 -11.90
CA VAL A 37 -0.78 8.54 -10.85
C VAL A 37 -1.78 8.78 -9.72
N ALA A 38 -3.03 9.12 -10.06
CA ALA A 38 -4.10 9.29 -9.06
C ALA A 38 -4.35 8.03 -8.21
N GLY A 39 -4.13 6.84 -8.78
CA GLY A 39 -4.23 5.58 -8.03
C GLY A 39 -3.08 5.39 -7.04
N ALA A 40 -1.86 5.75 -7.45
CA ALA A 40 -0.66 5.76 -6.59
C ALA A 40 -0.76 6.80 -5.46
N GLU A 41 -1.29 7.98 -5.76
CA GLU A 41 -1.56 9.01 -4.76
C GLU A 41 -2.59 8.52 -3.74
N SER A 42 -3.72 7.97 -4.19
CA SER A 42 -4.73 7.38 -3.30
C SER A 42 -4.16 6.30 -2.38
N ILE A 43 -3.22 5.49 -2.88
CA ILE A 43 -2.51 4.48 -2.07
C ILE A 43 -1.67 5.15 -0.97
N SER A 44 -0.91 6.19 -1.32
CA SER A 44 -0.13 6.96 -0.36
C SER A 44 -1.04 7.59 0.72
N ASP A 45 -2.22 8.06 0.34
CA ASP A 45 -3.17 8.70 1.25
C ASP A 45 -3.73 7.72 2.29
N TYR A 46 -4.16 6.52 1.88
CA TYR A 46 -4.75 5.57 2.83
C TYR A 46 -3.70 4.80 3.65
N LEU A 47 -2.49 4.59 3.13
CA LEU A 47 -1.40 3.94 3.87
C LEU A 47 -0.67 4.89 4.82
N GLY A 48 -0.69 6.20 4.54
CA GLY A 48 -0.01 7.22 5.33
C GLY A 48 1.47 6.89 5.55
N GLY A 49 1.95 7.02 6.78
CA GLY A 49 3.35 6.72 7.13
C GLY A 49 3.75 5.24 7.03
N ASN A 50 2.79 4.34 6.79
CA ASN A 50 3.05 2.90 6.69
C ASN A 50 3.19 2.39 5.25
N GLY A 51 3.12 3.27 4.26
CA GLY A 51 3.35 2.86 2.89
C GLY A 51 3.44 3.98 1.87
N LYS A 52 3.63 3.57 0.62
CA LYS A 52 3.76 4.44 -0.53
C LYS A 52 3.09 3.81 -1.73
N GLY A 53 2.37 4.60 -2.52
CA GLY A 53 1.81 4.17 -3.80
C GLY A 53 2.60 4.63 -5.00
#